data_AF-A0A376VD52-F1
#
_entry.id   AF-A0A376VD52-F1
#
_cell.length_a   1.000
_cell.length_b   1.000
_cell.length_c   1.000
_cell.angle_alpha   90.00
_cell.angle_beta   90.00
_cell.angle_gamma   90.00
#
_symmetry.space_group_name_H-M   'P 1'
#
loop_
_entity.id
_entity.type
_entity.pdbx_description
1 polymer ?
#
loop_
_entity_poly.entity_id
_entity_poly.type
_entity_poly.pdbx_seq_one_letter_code
_entity_poly.pdbx_strand_id
1 'polypeptide(L)' 'MDCVFSTEALVYPQSDGTVCAMKATAEGPKRMDCASGFGAATMVTATFGFVAVSHALKKMMAKAARQG' A
#
# COMPACT_ATOMS: atom_id res chain seq x y z
N MET A 1 11.24 -2.26 -13.04
CA MET A 1 11.11 -2.01 -11.60
C MET A 1 9.88 -2.76 -11.13
N ASP A 2 9.98 -3.61 -10.10
CA ASP A 2 8.81 -4.29 -9.53
C ASP A 2 8.20 -3.41 -8.44
N CYS A 3 6.87 -3.45 -8.31
CA CYS A 3 6.13 -2.68 -7.31
C CYS A 3 5.11 -3.58 -6.60
N VAL A 4 5.00 -3.44 -5.28
CA VAL A 4 3.92 -4.04 -4.50
C VAL A 4 2.78 -3.04 -4.43
N PHE A 5 1.62 -3.42 -4.96
CA PHE A 5 0.41 -2.60 -4.96
C PHE A 5 -0.81 -3.45 -4.62
N SER A 6 -1.89 -2.81 -4.18
CA SER A 6 -3.21 -3.44 -4.02
C SER A 6 -4.13 -2.96 -5.15
N THR A 7 -4.98 -3.85 -5.64
CA THR A 7 -6.07 -3.52 -6.57
C THR A 7 -7.29 -2.93 -5.86
N GLU A 8 -7.29 -2.92 -4.52
CA GLU A 8 -8.33 -2.29 -3.72
C GLU A 8 -8.37 -0.78 -3.98
N ALA A 9 -9.57 -0.24 -4.20
CA ALA A 9 -9.77 1.19 -4.35
C ALA A 9 -9.42 1.91 -3.04
N LEU A 10 -8.77 3.08 -3.13
CA LEU A 10 -8.44 3.86 -1.95
C LEU A 10 -9.73 4.27 -1.21
N VAL A 11 -9.66 4.23 0.11
CA VAL A 11 -10.70 4.71 1.02
C VAL A 11 -10.35 6.13 1.48
N TYR A 12 -11.29 7.05 1.30
CA TYR A 12 -11.11 8.47 1.53
C TYR A 12 -11.90 8.95 2.74
N PRO A 13 -11.31 9.74 3.66
CA PRO A 13 -12.03 10.36 4.76
C PRO A 13 -12.98 11.46 4.25
N GLN A 14 -14.16 11.55 4.85
CA GLN A 14 -15.16 12.60 4.60
C GLN A 14 -15.22 13.60 5.76
N SER A 15 -15.75 14.80 5.51
CA SER A 15 -15.90 15.86 6.53
C SER A 15 -16.88 15.51 7.65
N ASP A 16 -17.79 14.57 7.41
CA ASP A 16 -18.76 14.07 8.39
C ASP A 16 -18.18 12.96 9.31
N GLY A 17 -16.88 12.65 9.18
CA GLY A 17 -16.20 11.61 9.97
C GLY A 17 -16.36 10.19 9.42
N THR A 18 -17.12 10.00 8.34
CA THR A 18 -17.23 8.71 7.66
C THR A 18 -16.13 8.53 6.60
N VAL A 19 -16.13 7.37 5.93
CA VAL A 19 -15.21 7.08 4.83
C VAL A 19 -15.95 6.60 3.59
N CYS A 20 -15.38 6.85 2.41
CA CYS A 20 -15.97 6.42 1.13
C CYS A 20 -14.90 5.94 0.13
N ALA A 21 -15.29 5.13 -0.86
CA ALA A 21 -14.38 4.64 -1.90
C ALA A 21 -14.29 5.58 -3.13
N MET A 22 -15.11 6.64 -3.17
CA MET A 22 -15.16 7.56 -4.31
C MET A 22 -14.29 8.78 -4.07
N LYS A 23 -13.36 9.02 -5.00
CA LYS A 23 -12.44 10.17 -4.97
C LYS A 23 -13.16 11.52 -5.05
N ALA A 24 -14.36 11.58 -5.63
CA ALA A 24 -15.05 12.83 -5.98
C ALA A 24 -15.44 13.69 -4.77
N THR A 25 -15.59 13.08 -3.59
CA THR A 25 -15.97 13.77 -2.35
C THR A 25 -14.78 14.06 -1.43
N ALA A 26 -13.57 13.68 -1.83
CA ALA A 26 -12.38 13.73 -1.00
C ALA A 26 -11.46 14.92 -1.36
N GLU A 27 -11.68 16.05 -0.68
CA GLU A 27 -10.79 17.21 -0.72
C GLU A 27 -9.75 17.11 0.42
N GLY A 28 -8.45 17.18 0.10
CA GLY A 28 -7.38 17.12 1.11
C GLY A 28 -6.04 16.56 0.61
N PRO A 29 -4.98 16.60 1.45
CA PRO A 29 -3.66 16.09 1.12
C PRO A 29 -3.66 14.56 0.95
N LYS A 30 -3.26 14.09 -0.23
CA LYS A 30 -3.26 12.66 -0.63
C LYS A 30 -2.01 11.90 -0.15
N ARG A 31 -1.43 12.33 0.96
CA ARG A 31 -0.27 11.69 1.60
C ARG A 31 -0.76 10.85 2.77
N MET A 32 0.02 9.85 3.14
CA MET A 32 -0.22 9.09 4.36
C MET A 32 0.20 9.96 5.53
N ASP A 33 -0.76 10.60 6.20
CA ASP A 33 -0.56 11.52 7.32
C ASP A 33 -1.73 11.38 8.29
N CYS A 34 -1.43 11.21 9.58
CA CYS A 34 -2.43 11.02 10.63
C CYS A 34 -3.31 12.25 10.88
N ALA A 35 -2.83 13.46 10.56
CA ALA A 35 -3.54 14.70 10.87
C ALA A 35 -4.54 15.13 9.79
N SER A 36 -4.23 14.89 8.52
CA SER A 36 -5.08 15.35 7.40
C SER A 36 -5.02 14.48 6.15
N GLY A 37 -4.29 13.36 6.19
CA GLY A 37 -4.03 12.51 5.04
C GLY A 37 -4.83 11.21 5.01
N PHE A 38 -4.38 10.26 4.20
CA PHE A 38 -4.93 8.91 4.18
C PHE A 38 -4.63 8.18 5.49
N GLY A 39 -5.67 7.56 6.03
CA GLY A 39 -5.51 6.58 7.11
C GLY A 39 -4.65 5.40 6.68
N ALA A 40 -4.00 4.78 7.65
CA ALA A 40 -3.20 3.57 7.45
C ALA A 40 -3.47 2.58 8.58
N ALA A 41 -3.45 1.29 8.23
CA ALA A 41 -3.55 0.20 9.19
C ALA A 41 -2.30 -0.68 9.10
N THR A 42 -1.71 -1.00 10.26
CA THR A 42 -0.49 -1.81 10.36
C THR A 42 -0.59 -3.13 9.60
N MET A 43 -1.77 -3.75 9.63
CA MET A 43 -2.01 -5.02 8.93
C MET A 43 -1.76 -4.90 7.42
N VAL A 44 -2.13 -3.77 6.81
CA VAL A 44 -1.95 -3.55 5.37
C VAL A 44 -0.51 -3.13 5.08
N THR A 45 0.01 -2.12 5.79
CA THR A 45 1.35 -1.58 5.52
C THR A 45 2.46 -2.60 5.79
N ALA A 46 2.35 -3.39 6.86
CA ALA A 46 3.30 -4.46 7.14
C ALA A 46 3.26 -5.57 6.07
N THR A 47 2.06 -5.97 5.64
CA THR A 47 1.90 -7.00 4.60
C THR A 47 2.53 -6.58 3.28
N PHE A 48 2.40 -5.30 2.88
CA PHE A 48 3.11 -4.79 1.70
C PHE A 48 4.63 -4.96 1.82
N GLY A 49 5.20 -4.66 2.98
CA GLY A 49 6.62 -4.89 3.27
C GLY A 49 7.00 -6.36 3.19
N PHE A 50 6.20 -7.24 3.80
CA PHE A 50 6.44 -8.68 3.79
C PHE A 50 6.37 -9.29 2.38
N VAL A 51 5.43 -8.82 1.54
CA VAL A 51 5.34 -9.22 0.13
C VAL A 51 6.56 -8.73 -0.64
N ALA A 52 7.02 -7.49 -0.42
CA ALA A 52 8.21 -6.95 -1.07
C ALA A 52 9.46 -7.77 -0.74
N VAL A 53 9.68 -8.10 0.54
CA VAL A 53 10.81 -8.93 0.99
C VAL A 53 10.72 -10.34 0.41
N SER A 54 9.55 -10.96 0.46
CA SER A 54 9.34 -12.31 -0.10
C SER A 54 9.65 -12.36 -1.60
N HIS A 55 9.24 -11.34 -2.35
CA HIS A 55 9.55 -11.22 -3.79
C HIS A 55 11.04 -11.03 -4.05
N ALA A 56 11.72 -10.19 -3.24
CA ALA A 56 13.17 -10.01 -3.33
C ALA A 56 13.92 -11.33 -3.06
N LEU A 57 13.55 -12.05 -2.00
CA LEU A 57 14.12 -13.37 -1.67
C LEU A 57 13.89 -14.39 -2.79
N LYS A 58 12.68 -14.46 -3.34
CA LYS A 58 12.36 -15.32 -4.49
C LYS A 58 13.28 -15.04 -5.69
N LYS A 59 13.52 -13.76 -6.00
CA LYS A 59 14.43 -13.36 -7.09
C LYS A 59 15.88 -13.71 -6.78
N MET A 60 16.34 -13.56 -5.54
CA MET A 60 17.68 -13.94 -5.12
C MET A 60 17.91 -15.44 -5.24
N MET A 61 16.97 -16.26 -4.74
CA MET A 61 17.05 -17.73 -4.84
C MET A 61 17.04 -18.19 -6.31
N ALA A 62 16.16 -17.63 -7.15
CA ALA A 62 16.12 -17.94 -8.58
C ALA A 62 17.39 -17.48 -9.31
N LYS A 63 18.09 -16.45 -8.83
CA LYS A 63 19.39 -16.06 -9.37
C LYS A 63 20.46 -17.07 -8.97
N ALA A 64 20.52 -17.46 -7.69
CA ALA A 64 21.48 -18.45 -7.21
C ALA A 64 21.34 -19.80 -7.94
N ALA A 65 20.11 -20.28 -8.13
CA ALA A 65 19.83 -21.53 -8.84
C ALA A 65 20.15 -21.51 -10.35
N ARG A 66 20.33 -20.33 -10.95
CA ARG A 66 20.75 -20.17 -12.35
C ARG A 66 22.28 -20.06 -12.52
N GLN A 67 23.00 -19.84 -11.42
CA GLN A 67 24.44 -19.60 -11.40
C GLN A 67 25.26 -20.79 -10.88
N GLY A 68 24.61 -21.75 -10.21
CA GLY A 68 25.15 -23.09 -9.98
C GLY A 68 24.73 -24.03 -11.08
#